data_AF-A0A5D4RYR0-F1
#
_entry.id   AF-A0A5D4RYR0-F1
#
_cell.length_a   1.000
_cell.length_b   1.000
_cell.length_c   1.000
_cell.angle_alpha   90.00
_cell.angle_beta   90.00
_cell.angle_gamma   90.00
#
_symmetry.space_group_name_H-M   'P 1'
#
loop_
_entity.id
_entity.type
_entity.pdbx_description
1 polymer ?
#
loop_
_entity_poly.entity_id
_entity_poly.type
_entity_poly.pdbx_seq_one_letter_code
_entity_poly.pdbx_strand_id
1 'polypeptide(L)' 'MIVFLYIGMYLTPILSIIFCLNLVTIMKKIKRDEKTAINTFWLTLSFTLIAWTLVMITFLGLE' A
#
# COMPACT_ATOMS: atom_id res chain seq x y z
N MET A 1 -19.77 3.08 2.13
CA MET A 1 -19.65 1.64 2.44
C MET A 1 -19.29 0.79 1.21
N ILE A 2 -20.17 0.65 0.21
CA ILE A 2 -19.98 -0.27 -0.93
C ILE A 2 -18.70 0.01 -1.73
N VAL A 3 -18.40 1.28 -2.03
CA VAL A 3 -17.19 1.67 -2.78
C VAL A 3 -15.90 1.23 -2.07
N PHE A 4 -15.81 1.38 -0.74
CA PHE A 4 -14.64 0.97 0.03
C PHE A 4 -14.49 -0.55 0.13
N LEU A 5 -15.60 -1.31 0.08
CA LEU A 5 -15.54 -2.77 0.00
C LEU A 5 -15.00 -3.26 -1.35
N TYR A 6 -15.42 -2.64 -2.46
CA TYR A 6 -14.88 -2.95 -3.79
C TYR A 6 -13.39 -2.57 -3.89
N ILE A 7 -13.01 -1.40 -3.38
CA ILE A 7 -11.60 -0.99 -3.29
C ILE A 7 -10.83 -1.98 -2.40
N GLY A 8 -11.39 -2.34 -1.26
CA GLY A 8 -10.87 -3.34 -0.32
C GLY A 8 -10.59 -4.69 -0.96
N MET A 9 -11.55 -5.19 -1.75
CA MET A 9 -11.50 -6.52 -2.35
C MET A 9 -10.61 -6.59 -3.59
N TYR A 10 -10.61 -5.56 -4.43
CA TYR A 10 -9.91 -5.60 -5.73
C TYR A 10 -8.63 -4.76 -5.76
N LEU A 11 -8.61 -3.58 -5.15
CA LEU A 11 -7.48 -2.65 -5.22
C LEU A 11 -6.42 -2.95 -4.15
N THR A 12 -6.83 -3.24 -2.91
CA THR A 12 -5.91 -3.59 -1.80
C THR A 12 -4.96 -4.75 -2.10
N PRO A 13 -5.38 -5.90 -2.67
CA PRO A 13 -4.43 -6.97 -2.99
C PRO A 13 -3.38 -6.54 -4.01
N ILE A 14 -3.77 -5.73 -5.00
CA ILE A 14 -2.84 -5.19 -6.00
C ILE A 14 -1.85 -4.22 -5.33
N LEU A 15 -2.34 -3.32 -4.49
CA LEU A 15 -1.49 -2.39 -3.72
C LEU A 15 -0.55 -3.12 -2.76
N SER A 16 -0.98 -4.23 -2.16
CA SER A 16 -0.13 -5.07 -1.29
C SER A 16 1.03 -5.71 -2.05
N ILE A 17 0.78 -6.19 -3.28
CA ILE A 17 1.86 -6.71 -4.14
C ILE A 17 2.85 -5.59 -4.47
N ILE A 18 2.36 -4.41 -4.86
CA ILE A 18 3.19 -3.23 -5.17
C ILE A 18 4.00 -2.81 -3.95
N PHE A 19 3.40 -2.82 -2.75
CA PHE A 19 4.07 -2.51 -1.50
C PHE A 19 5.23 -3.49 -1.22
N CYS A 20 4.97 -4.79 -1.28
CA CYS A 20 6.00 -5.81 -1.07
C CYS A 20 7.15 -5.70 -2.09
N LEU A 21 6.84 -5.53 -3.38
CA LEU A 21 7.85 -5.40 -4.43
C LEU A 21 8.70 -4.13 -4.28
N ASN A 22 8.08 -3.01 -3.91
CA ASN A 22 8.82 -1.78 -3.62
C ASN A 22 9.71 -1.92 -2.40
N LEU A 23 9.24 -2.59 -1.34
CA LEU A 23 10.04 -2.84 -0.13
C LEU A 23 11.29 -3.67 -0.46
N VAL A 24 11.12 -4.78 -1.18
CA VAL A 24 12.24 -5.62 -1.63
C VAL A 24 13.18 -4.85 -2.54
N THR A 25 12.66 -3.99 -3.42
CA THR A 25 13.48 -3.14 -4.30
C THR A 25 14.28 -2.12 -3.50
N ILE A 26 13.69 -1.46 -2.51
CA ILE A 26 14.37 -0.52 -1.62
C ILE A 26 15.49 -1.23 -0.87
N MET A 27 15.22 -2.41 -0.29
CA MET A 27 16.24 -3.20 0.41
C MET A 27 17.44 -3.55 -0.49
N LYS A 28 17.18 -3.90 -1.76
CA LYS A 28 18.23 -4.16 -2.75
C LYS A 28 19.01 -2.89 -3.12
N LYS A 29 18.32 -1.76 -3.29
CA LYS A 29 18.90 -0.46 -3.65
C LYS A 29 19.73 0.15 -2.53
N ILE A 30 19.30 0.03 -1.27
CA ILE A 30 20.08 0.47 -0.09
C ILE A 30 21.44 -0.23 -0.07
N LYS A 31 21.48 -1.54 -0.37
CA LYS A 31 22.74 -2.30 -0.42
C LYS A 31 23.66 -1.88 -1.58
N ARG A 32 23.13 -1.21 -2.60
CA ARG A 32 23.86 -0.77 -3.80
C ARG A 32 24.09 0.76 -3.83
N ASP A 33 23.77 1.47 -2.76
CA ASP A 33 23.84 2.95 -2.67
C ASP A 33 23.06 3.66 -3.80
N GLU A 34 21.98 3.05 -4.27
CA GLU A 34 21.13 3.62 -5.32
C GLU A 34 20.02 4.49 -4.75
N LYS A 35 19.58 5.49 -5.52
CA LYS A 35 18.48 6.39 -5.12
C LYS A 35 17.18 5.62 -4.88
N THR A 36 16.68 5.68 -3.65
CA THR A 36 15.45 4.99 -3.20
C THR A 36 14.20 5.88 -3.24
N ALA A 37 14.34 7.20 -3.42
CA ALA A 37 13.26 8.18 -3.26
C ALA A 37 11.96 7.83 -4.01
N ILE A 38 12.06 7.37 -5.27
CA ILE A 38 10.88 7.00 -6.08
C ILE A 38 10.19 5.75 -5.51
N ASN A 39 10.95 4.72 -5.17
CA ASN A 39 10.39 3.49 -4.61
C ASN A 39 9.82 3.74 -3.22
N THR A 40 10.44 4.59 -2.40
CA THR A 40 9.93 4.99 -1.10
C THR A 40 8.62 5.75 -1.23
N PHE A 41 8.50 6.66 -2.20
CA PHE A 41 7.23 7.36 -2.46
C PHE A 41 6.10 6.39 -2.81
N TRP A 42 6.36 5.44 -3.73
CA TRP A 42 5.38 4.41 -4.09
C TRP A 42 5.03 3.50 -2.91
N LEU A 43 6.02 3.11 -2.10
CA LEU A 43 5.81 2.31 -0.90
C LEU A 43 4.88 3.03 0.08
N THR A 44 5.19 4.29 0.41
CA THR A 44 4.41 5.09 1.35
C THR A 44 2.99 5.30 0.84
N LEU A 45 2.84 5.67 -0.44
CA LEU A 45 1.52 5.86 -1.05
C LEU A 45 0.67 4.58 -1.00
N SER A 46 1.23 3.43 -1.40
CA SER A 46 0.52 2.14 -1.35
C SER A 46 0.15 1.77 0.09
N PHE A 47 1.06 1.94 1.05
CA PHE A 47 0.80 1.63 2.45
C PHE A 47 -0.30 2.53 3.04
N THR A 48 -0.24 3.83 2.79
CA THR A 48 -1.25 4.79 3.25
C THR A 48 -2.63 4.45 2.68
N LEU A 49 -2.73 4.11 1.39
CA LEU A 49 -4.01 3.73 0.76
C LEU A 49 -4.59 2.43 1.34
N ILE A 50 -3.74 1.43 1.62
CA ILE A 50 -4.16 0.17 2.28
C ILE A 50 -4.66 0.46 3.68
N ALA A 51 -3.88 1.16 4.50
CA ALA A 51 -4.23 1.48 5.88
C ALA A 51 -5.52 2.31 5.97
N TRP A 52 -5.66 3.32 5.10
CA TRP A 52 -6.86 4.14 5.01
C TRP A 52 -8.09 3.31 4.65
N THR A 53 -7.97 2.42 3.66
CA THR A 53 -9.07 1.53 3.26
C THR A 53 -9.49 0.61 4.40
N LEU A 54 -8.54 0.04 5.15
CA LEU A 54 -8.83 -0.80 6.31
C LEU A 54 -9.57 -0.03 7.41
N VAL A 55 -9.07 1.16 7.78
CA VAL A 55 -9.71 2.02 8.81
C VAL A 55 -11.12 2.39 8.38
N MET A 56 -11.33 2.78 7.11
CA MET A 56 -12.66 3.15 6.62
C MET A 56 -13.63 1.95 6.59
N ILE A 57 -13.17 0.75 6.25
CA ILE A 57 -14.00 -0.46 6.31
C ILE A 57 -14.40 -0.78 7.76
N THR A 58 -13.46 -0.70 8.71
CA THR A 58 -13.74 -0.97 10.12
C THR A 58 -14.66 0.09 10.73
N PHE A 59 -14.41 1.36 10.46
CA PHE A 59 -15.21 2.48 11.00
C PHE A 59 -16.63 2.47 10.45
N LEU A 60 -16.81 2.24 9.14
CA LEU A 60 -18.13 2.20 8.49
C LEU A 60 -18.84 0.84 8.61
N GLY A 61 -18.17 -0.18 9.15
CA GLY A 61 -18.74 -1.52 9.40
C GLY A 61 -19.15 -1.77 10.85
N LEU A 62 -18.98 -0.78 11.72
CA LEU A 62 -19.37 -0.80 13.14
C LEU A 62 -20.77 -0.19 13.40
N GLU A 63 -21.57 0.01 12.35
CA GLU A 63 -22.98 0.44 12.41
C GLU A 63 -23.91 -0.65 11.87
#